data_AF-A0A5N6K6H8-F1
#
_entry.id   AF-A0A5N6K6H8-F1
#
_cell.length_a   1.000
_cell.length_b   1.000
_cell.length_c   1.000
_cell.angle_alpha   90.00
_cell.angle_beta   90.00
_cell.angle_gamma   90.00
#
_symmetry.space_group_name_H-M   'P 1'
#
loop_
_entity.id
_entity.type
_entity.pdbx_description
1 polymer ?
#
loop_
_entity_poly.entity_id
_entity_poly.type
_entity_poly.pdbx_seq_one_letter_code
_entity_poly.pdbx_strand_id
1 'polypeptide(L)'
;MELRRRKLGKISLPERDLELVLPDELQESLRLLKPEGNLLKDRYRNMLVRGKVESRRPISFAKKAKRKATEKWTHKDFMLH
;
A
#
# COMPACT_ATOMS: atom_id res chain seq x y z
N MET A 1 -17.67 -8.25 -17.24
CA MET A 1 -18.68 -8.83 -16.33
C MET A 1 -18.42 -8.36 -14.91
N GLU A 2 -19.34 -7.62 -14.31
CA GLU A 2 -19.25 -7.27 -12.89
C GLU A 2 -19.51 -8.52 -12.06
N LEU A 3 -18.45 -9.10 -11.48
CA LEU A 3 -18.61 -10.14 -10.47
C LEU A 3 -19.49 -9.56 -9.35
N ARG A 4 -20.53 -10.27 -8.91
CA ARG A 4 -21.33 -9.88 -7.74
C ARG A 4 -20.44 -9.95 -6.49
N ARG A 5 -19.73 -8.87 -6.17
CA ARG A 5 -18.70 -8.84 -5.10
C ARG A 5 -19.39 -8.60 -3.76
N ARG A 6 -19.17 -9.49 -2.79
CA ARG A 6 -19.58 -9.25 -1.41
C ARG A 6 -18.56 -8.30 -0.78
N LYS A 7 -18.79 -6.99 -0.93
CA LYS A 7 -17.93 -5.94 -0.34
C LYS A 7 -18.04 -6.01 1.18
N LEU A 8 -16.92 -6.25 1.85
CA LEU A 8 -16.81 -6.15 3.31
C LEU A 8 -16.21 -4.77 3.66
N GLY A 9 -17.00 -3.92 4.31
CA GLY A 9 -16.60 -2.58 4.74
C GLY A 9 -16.89 -1.46 3.73
N LYS A 10 -16.42 -0.25 4.04
CA LYS A 10 -16.70 0.97 3.25
C LYS A 10 -15.73 1.18 2.08
N ILE A 11 -14.51 0.66 2.18
CA ILE A 11 -13.44 0.87 1.20
C ILE A 11 -13.66 -0.07 0.00
N SER A 12 -13.44 0.43 -1.21
CA SER A 12 -13.50 -0.38 -2.43
C SER A 12 -12.41 -1.47 -2.42
N LEU A 13 -12.68 -2.57 -3.12
CA LEU A 13 -11.65 -3.56 -3.39
C LEU A 13 -10.62 -2.94 -4.33
N PRO A 14 -9.31 -3.18 -4.12
CA PRO A 14 -8.30 -2.73 -5.07
C PRO A 14 -8.57 -3.30 -6.46
N GLU A 15 -8.21 -2.59 -7.52
CA GLU A 15 -8.26 -3.10 -8.89
C GLU A 15 -7.07 -4.03 -9.19
N ARG A 16 -7.19 -4.90 -10.21
CA ARG A 16 -6.14 -5.89 -10.47
C ARG A 16 -5.06 -5.16 -11.24
N ASP A 17 -3.82 -5.28 -10.79
CA ASP A 17 -2.69 -4.74 -11.55
C ASP A 17 -2.68 -5.44 -12.92
N LEU A 18 -2.48 -4.66 -13.99
CA LEU A 18 -2.37 -5.20 -15.35
C LEU A 18 -0.95 -5.74 -15.54
N GLU A 19 -0.82 -7.05 -15.59
CA GLU A 19 0.42 -7.75 -15.88
C GLU A 19 0.45 -8.04 -17.39
N LEU A 20 1.19 -7.23 -18.16
CA LEU A 20 1.29 -7.33 -19.62
C LEU A 20 2.76 -7.26 -20.03
N VAL A 21 3.18 -8.20 -20.87
CA VAL A 21 4.46 -8.17 -21.59
C VAL A 21 4.18 -7.79 -23.03
N LEU A 22 4.90 -6.81 -23.56
CA LEU A 22 4.76 -6.43 -24.95
C LEU A 22 5.44 -7.48 -25.86
N PRO A 23 4.97 -7.67 -27.11
CA PRO A 23 5.55 -8.65 -28.03
C PRO A 23 7.06 -8.45 -28.25
N ASP A 24 7.52 -7.20 -28.30
CA ASP A 24 8.93 -6.86 -28.49
C ASP A 24 9.80 -7.15 -27.25
N GLU A 25 9.18 -7.30 -26.08
CA GLU A 25 9.84 -7.60 -24.80
C GLU A 25 9.80 -9.10 -24.47
N LEU A 26 9.04 -9.88 -25.25
CA LEU A 26 8.84 -11.29 -25.02
C LEU A 26 10.13 -12.06 -25.30
N GLN A 27 10.66 -12.69 -24.26
CA GLN A 27 11.92 -13.43 -24.35
C GLN A 27 11.74 -14.75 -25.12
N GLU A 28 12.71 -15.09 -25.96
CA GLU A 28 12.73 -16.35 -26.73
C GLU A 28 12.97 -17.60 -25.86
N SER A 29 13.52 -17.42 -24.64
CA SER A 29 13.91 -18.50 -23.74
C SER A 29 13.33 -18.33 -22.34
N LEU A 30 12.74 -19.41 -21.80
CA LEU A 30 12.16 -19.47 -20.45
C LEU A 30 13.18 -19.22 -19.33
N ARG A 31 14.49 -19.43 -19.59
CA ARG A 31 15.54 -19.16 -18.60
C ARG A 31 15.76 -17.66 -18.38
N LEU A 32 15.47 -16.85 -19.38
CA LEU A 32 15.61 -15.39 -19.36
C LEU A 32 14.31 -14.70 -18.96
N LEU A 33 13.20 -15.43 -18.99
CA LEU A 33 11.88 -14.92 -18.62
C LEU A 33 11.89 -14.52 -17.15
N LYS A 34 11.70 -13.22 -16.91
CA LYS A 34 11.40 -12.72 -15.58
C LYS A 34 9.92 -13.01 -15.30
N PRO A 35 9.59 -13.62 -14.16
CA PRO A 35 8.20 -13.80 -13.80
C PRO A 35 7.58 -12.43 -13.58
N GLU A 36 6.50 -12.17 -14.30
CA GLU A 36 5.74 -10.95 -14.14
C GLU A 36 4.82 -11.04 -12.93
N GLY A 37 4.52 -9.87 -12.37
CA GLY A 37 3.49 -9.75 -11.36
C GLY A 37 3.92 -10.02 -9.92
N ASN A 38 2.98 -9.77 -9.02
CA ASN A 38 3.19 -9.95 -7.59
C ASN A 38 2.16 -10.91 -7.00
N LEU A 39 2.57 -12.16 -6.79
CA LEU A 39 1.71 -13.22 -6.26
C LEU A 39 1.14 -12.91 -4.87
N LEU A 40 1.86 -12.14 -4.04
CA LEU A 40 1.35 -11.74 -2.71
C LEU A 40 0.17 -10.77 -2.86
N LYS A 41 0.28 -9.79 -3.76
CA LYS A 41 -0.82 -8.87 -4.06
C LYS A 41 -2.03 -9.61 -4.61
N ASP A 42 -1.84 -10.55 -5.53
CA ASP A 42 -2.91 -11.34 -6.13
C ASP A 42 -3.60 -12.26 -5.12
N ARG A 43 -2.84 -12.92 -4.23
CA ARG A 43 -3.40 -13.73 -3.13
C ARG A 43 -4.16 -12.86 -2.14
N TYR A 44 -3.63 -11.69 -1.78
CA TYR A 44 -4.31 -10.75 -0.89
C TYR A 44 -5.63 -10.27 -1.49
N ARG A 45 -5.63 -9.86 -2.77
CA ARG A 45 -6.84 -9.51 -3.51
C ARG A 45 -7.88 -10.64 -3.48
N ASN A 46 -7.46 -11.88 -3.73
CA ASN A 46 -8.37 -13.03 -3.70
C ASN A 46 -9.03 -13.22 -2.33
N MET A 47 -8.32 -12.98 -1.23
CA MET A 47 -8.92 -13.01 0.11
C MET A 47 -9.96 -11.90 0.31
N LEU A 48 -9.68 -10.69 -0.19
CA LEU A 48 -10.61 -9.57 -0.14
C LEU A 48 -11.88 -9.81 -0.98
N VAL A 49 -11.72 -10.31 -2.22
CA VAL A 49 -12.85 -10.61 -3.13
C VAL A 49 -13.75 -11.71 -2.56
N ARG A 50 -13.16 -12.71 -1.90
CA ARG A 50 -13.89 -13.78 -1.18
C ARG A 50 -14.56 -13.29 0.11
N GLY A 51 -14.30 -12.07 0.56
CA GLY A 51 -14.82 -11.51 1.80
C GLY A 51 -14.24 -12.14 3.07
N LYS A 52 -13.08 -12.81 2.97
CA LYS A 52 -12.37 -13.38 4.14
C LYS A 52 -11.67 -12.29 4.96
N VAL A 53 -11.25 -11.22 4.29
CA VAL A 53 -10.56 -10.08 4.86
C VAL A 53 -11.23 -8.81 4.34
N GLU A 54 -11.31 -7.77 5.17
CA GLU A 54 -11.83 -6.47 4.76
C GLU A 54 -10.75 -5.60 4.12
N SER A 55 -11.15 -4.74 3.18
CA SER A 55 -10.24 -3.77 2.56
C SER A 55 -9.97 -2.63 3.54
N ARG A 56 -8.70 -2.36 3.87
CA ARG A 56 -8.28 -1.29 4.78
C ARG A 56 -7.30 -0.35 4.10
N ARG A 57 -7.33 0.94 4.48
CA ARG A 57 -6.29 1.89 4.10
C ARG A 57 -5.15 1.83 5.14
N PRO A 58 -3.88 1.85 4.71
CA PRO A 58 -2.78 1.92 5.65
C PRO A 58 -2.84 3.24 6.44
N ILE A 59 -2.75 3.15 7.76
CA ILE A 59 -2.68 4.32 8.64
C ILE A 59 -1.20 4.62 8.86
N SER A 60 -0.68 5.65 8.20
CA SER A 60 0.74 6.03 8.30
C SER A 60 1.11 6.55 9.69
N PHE A 61 0.24 7.37 10.28
CA PHE A 61 0.45 7.94 11.61
C PHE A 61 -0.85 7.99 12.39
N ALA A 62 -0.80 7.65 13.68
CA ALA A 62 -1.89 7.96 14.59
C ALA A 62 -1.96 9.48 14.82
N LYS A 63 -3.17 9.99 15.08
CA LYS A 63 -3.39 11.39 15.43
C LYS A 63 -2.63 11.73 16.72
N LYS A 64 -1.51 12.46 16.60
CA LYS A 64 -0.77 12.95 17.76
C LYS A 64 -1.53 14.09 18.44
N ALA A 65 -1.45 14.15 19.77
CA ALA A 65 -1.98 15.28 20.53
C ALA A 65 -1.25 16.56 20.13
N LYS A 66 -1.99 17.67 19.97
CA LYS A 66 -1.40 19.00 19.72
C LYS A 66 -0.72 19.47 21.01
N ARG A 67 0.58 19.21 21.15
CA ARG A 67 1.40 19.70 22.26
C ARG A 67 2.20 20.91 21.78
N LYS A 68 2.33 21.93 22.62
CA LYS A 68 3.23 23.05 22.36
C LYS A 68 4.65 22.59 22.65
N ALA A 69 5.56 22.79 21.69
CA ALA A 69 6.99 22.65 21.94
C ALA A 69 7.47 23.95 22.58
N THR A 70 8.00 23.87 23.80
CA THR A 70 8.57 25.01 24.50
C THR A 70 10.06 24.77 24.64
N GLU A 71 10.86 25.80 24.37
CA GLU A 71 12.29 25.78 24.60
C GLU A 71 12.61 25.83 26.10
N LYS A 72 13.62 25.09 26.54
CA LYS A 72 14.08 25.11 27.94
C LYS A 72 14.58 26.52 28.29
N TRP A 73 14.28 27.00 29.49
CA TRP A 73 14.66 28.35 29.96
C TRP A 73 16.15 28.66 29.79
N THR A 74 17.01 27.68 30.07
CA THR A 74 18.47 27.84 29.92
C THR A 74 18.95 28.14 28.51
N HIS A 75 18.15 27.82 27.49
CA HIS A 75 18.48 28.07 26.08
C HIS A 75 17.88 29.40 25.58
N LYS A 76 16.92 29.98 26.33
CA LYS A 76 16.33 31.28 26.00
C LYS A 76 17.27 32.43 26.33
N ASP A 77 18.01 32.29 27.44
CA ASP A 77 18.87 33.34 27.98
C ASP A 77 20.35 33.05 27.74
N PHE A 78 20.69 32.43 26.60
CA PHE A 78 22.10 32.19 26.27
C PHE A 78 22.75 33.53 25.90
N MET A 79 23.75 33.94 26.67
CA MET A 79 24.65 35.05 26.30
C MET A 79 26.03 34.47 26.03
N LEU A 80 26.53 34.72 24.81
CA LEU A 80 27.91 34.41 24.45
C LEU A 80 28.76 35.58 25.00
N HIS A 81 29.57 35.30 26.03
CA HIS A 81 30.57 36.24 26.52
C HIS A 81 31.84 36.18 25.67
#